data_AF-A0A540KB24-F1
#
_entry.id   AF-A0A540KB24-F1
#
_cell.length_a   1.000
_cell.length_b   1.000
_cell.length_c   1.000
_cell.angle_alpha   90.00
_cell.angle_beta   90.00
_cell.angle_gamma   90.00
#
_symmetry.space_group_name_H-M   'P 1'
#
loop_
_entity.id
_entity.type
_entity.pdbx_description
1 polymer ?
#
loop_
_entity_poly.entity_id
_entity_poly.type
_entity_poly.pdbx_seq_one_letter_code
_entity_poly.pdbx_strand_id
1 'polypeptide(L)'
;MAFSSCSSVPAVAAITCLIAVVVGCYSPVEARIPTTLDGPFEPLTVPFDPSLRGNAVDLPDDDQRVRRRVKGFEPEQISVSLSADYDSVWISWITGFENWDFSFFGFG
;
A
#
# COMPACT_ATOMS: atom_id res chain seq x y z
N MET A 1 6.39 -57.48 -51.40
CA MET A 1 6.55 -56.73 -50.13
C MET A 1 5.79 -55.43 -50.30
N ALA A 2 4.54 -55.37 -49.84
CA ALA A 2 3.73 -54.16 -49.92
C ALA A 2 3.94 -53.37 -48.62
N PHE A 3 4.68 -52.27 -48.67
CA PHE A 3 4.72 -51.33 -47.57
C PHE A 3 3.38 -50.59 -47.56
N SER A 4 2.53 -50.96 -46.60
CA SER A 4 1.25 -50.31 -46.33
C SER A 4 1.52 -48.83 -45.99
N SER A 5 1.35 -47.95 -46.96
CA SER A 5 1.42 -46.50 -46.77
C SER A 5 0.32 -46.09 -45.80
N CYS A 6 0.71 -45.91 -44.54
CA CYS A 6 -0.15 -45.51 -43.44
C CYS A 6 -0.79 -44.16 -43.77
N SER A 7 -2.11 -44.09 -43.88
CA SER A 7 -2.90 -42.89 -44.22
C SER A 7 -2.81 -41.77 -43.17
N SER A 8 -2.05 -41.97 -42.10
CA SER A 8 -1.88 -41.04 -40.99
C SER A 8 -0.83 -39.95 -41.24
N VAL A 9 0.07 -40.09 -42.21
CA VAL A 9 1.18 -39.13 -42.47
C VAL A 9 0.70 -37.68 -42.68
N PRO A 10 -0.31 -37.38 -43.53
CA PRO A 10 -0.78 -36.00 -43.70
C PRO A 10 -1.51 -35.47 -42.47
N ALA A 11 -2.21 -36.33 -41.72
CA ALA A 11 -2.90 -35.95 -40.49
C ALA A 11 -1.89 -35.62 -39.38
N VAL A 12 -0.82 -36.40 -39.25
CA VAL A 12 0.27 -36.14 -38.32
C VAL A 12 0.97 -34.82 -38.66
N ALA A 13 1.25 -34.57 -39.95
CA ALA A 13 1.86 -33.32 -40.40
C ALA A 13 0.97 -32.10 -40.09
N ALA A 14 -0.35 -32.20 -40.34
CA ALA A 14 -1.30 -31.14 -40.04
C ALA A 14 -1.40 -30.86 -38.52
N ILE A 15 -1.41 -31.91 -37.70
CA ILE A 15 -1.42 -31.79 -36.24
C ILE A 15 -0.12 -31.15 -35.74
N THR A 16 1.04 -31.53 -36.28
CA THR A 16 2.32 -30.90 -35.92
C THR A 16 2.39 -29.43 -36.33
N CYS A 17 1.86 -29.06 -37.50
CA CYS A 17 1.76 -27.67 -37.93
C CYS A 17 0.83 -26.87 -37.00
N LEU A 18 -0.33 -27.43 -36.63
CA LEU A 18 -1.27 -26.79 -35.72
C LEU A 18 -0.62 -26.54 -34.35
N ILE A 19 0.06 -27.53 -33.79
CA ILE A 19 0.77 -27.40 -32.51
C ILE A 19 1.87 -26.33 -32.60
N ALA A 20 2.64 -26.31 -33.69
CA ALA A 20 3.69 -25.30 -33.89
C ALA A 20 3.12 -23.89 -33.99
N VAL A 21 1.99 -23.71 -34.68
CA VAL A 21 1.26 -22.43 -34.74
C VAL A 21 0.77 -22.03 -33.36
N VAL A 22 0.12 -22.94 -32.63
CA VAL A 22 -0.41 -22.67 -31.29
C VAL A 22 0.72 -22.28 -30.34
N VAL A 23 1.82 -23.03 -30.31
CA VAL A 23 3.00 -22.73 -29.46
C VAL A 23 3.66 -21.41 -29.86
N GLY A 24 3.77 -21.12 -31.16
CA GLY A 24 4.30 -19.84 -31.66
C GLY A 24 3.42 -18.63 -31.34
N CYS A 25 2.12 -18.83 -31.10
CA CYS A 25 1.19 -17.78 -30.69
C CYS A 25 1.21 -17.49 -29.18
N TYR A 26 1.87 -18.31 -28.36
CA TYR A 26 2.04 -18.03 -26.93
C TYR A 26 3.26 -17.12 -26.73
N SER A 27 3.02 -15.81 -26.57
CA SER A 27 4.03 -14.93 -25.96
C SER A 27 3.99 -15.11 -24.44
N PRO A 28 5.09 -15.54 -23.78
CA PRO A 28 5.15 -15.48 -22.33
C PRO A 28 5.06 -14.01 -21.91
N VAL A 29 4.04 -13.66 -21.14
CA VAL A 29 4.00 -12.36 -20.47
C VAL A 29 5.05 -12.41 -19.37
N GLU A 30 6.20 -11.76 -19.58
CA GLU A 30 7.17 -11.55 -18.51
C GLU A 30 6.57 -10.60 -17.48
N ALA A 31 6.00 -11.16 -16.42
CA ALA A 31 5.51 -10.41 -15.26
C ALA A 31 6.68 -9.95 -14.37
N ARG A 32 7.61 -9.19 -14.94
CA ARG A 32 8.75 -8.64 -14.19
C ARG A 32 8.28 -7.41 -13.42
N ILE A 33 8.30 -7.49 -12.08
CA ILE A 33 8.06 -6.33 -11.22
C ILE A 33 9.27 -5.40 -11.38
N PRO A 34 9.06 -4.13 -11.78
CA PRO A 34 10.17 -3.24 -12.04
C PRO A 34 10.83 -2.85 -10.71
N THR A 35 12.16 -2.81 -10.70
CA THR A 35 12.94 -2.52 -9.48
C THR A 35 13.77 -1.26 -9.65
N THR A 36 14.15 -0.61 -8.55
CA THR A 36 15.01 0.58 -8.62
C THR A 36 16.42 0.27 -9.14
N LEU A 37 16.81 -1.01 -9.20
CA LEU A 37 18.06 -1.45 -9.84
C LEU A 37 18.04 -1.23 -11.35
N ASP A 38 16.86 -1.20 -11.99
CA ASP A 38 16.70 -1.03 -13.43
C ASP A 38 16.82 0.44 -13.88
N GLY A 39 17.03 1.36 -12.94
CA GLY A 39 17.12 2.79 -13.19
C GLY A 39 15.80 3.54 -12.94
N PRO A 40 15.72 4.81 -13.36
CA PRO A 40 14.52 5.61 -13.17
C PRO A 40 13.35 5.06 -13.99
N PHE A 41 12.18 5.00 -13.38
CA PHE A 41 10.95 4.63 -14.07
C PHE A 41 10.47 5.78 -14.97
N GLU A 42 9.77 5.42 -16.05
CA GLU A 42 9.06 6.42 -16.85
C GLU A 42 8.04 7.18 -15.98
N PRO A 43 8.00 8.53 -16.04
CA PRO A 43 7.06 9.31 -15.26
C PRO A 43 5.61 8.94 -15.58
N LEU A 44 4.86 8.58 -14.54
CA LEU A 44 3.44 8.27 -14.63
C LEU A 44 2.64 9.28 -13.81
N THR A 45 1.76 10.03 -14.47
CA THR A 45 0.83 10.94 -13.81
C THR A 45 -0.55 10.29 -13.76
N VAL A 46 -1.05 10.04 -12.56
CA VAL A 46 -2.42 9.56 -12.36
C VAL A 46 -3.39 10.73 -12.61
N PRO A 47 -4.44 10.55 -13.44
CA PRO A 47 -5.40 11.61 -13.69
C PRO A 47 -6.12 12.00 -12.40
N PHE A 48 -6.45 13.29 -12.27
CA PHE A 48 -7.19 13.78 -11.13
C PHE A 48 -8.60 13.18 -11.07
N ASP A 49 -8.98 12.62 -9.92
CA ASP A 49 -10.32 12.10 -9.69
C ASP A 49 -11.30 13.25 -9.37
N PRO A 50 -12.29 13.54 -10.24
CA PRO A 50 -13.24 14.62 -10.03
C PRO A 50 -14.14 14.42 -8.81
N SER A 51 -14.25 13.21 -8.26
CA SER A 51 -15.01 12.93 -7.05
C SER A 51 -14.33 13.44 -5.77
N LEU A 52 -13.02 13.70 -5.81
CA LEU A 52 -12.25 14.31 -4.72
C LEU A 52 -12.45 15.84 -4.62
N ARG A 53 -13.53 16.36 -5.21
CA ARG A 53 -13.88 17.78 -5.15
C ARG A 53 -14.55 18.10 -3.81
N GLY A 54 -13.74 18.58 -2.88
CA GLY A 54 -14.15 19.08 -1.57
C GLY A 54 -12.94 19.48 -0.76
N ASN A 55 -13.14 20.31 0.25
CA ASN A 55 -12.14 20.48 1.30
C ASN A 55 -12.33 19.33 2.29
N ALA A 56 -11.22 18.78 2.80
CA ALA A 56 -11.31 17.88 3.94
C ALA A 56 -12.02 18.59 5.10
N VAL A 57 -13.00 17.93 5.70
CA VAL A 57 -13.69 18.43 6.89
C VAL A 57 -12.99 17.81 8.09
N ASP A 58 -12.49 18.67 8.98
CA ASP A 58 -11.82 18.23 10.21
C ASP A 58 -12.77 17.41 11.08
N LEU A 59 -12.20 16.49 11.86
CA LEU A 59 -12.98 15.74 12.84
C LEU A 59 -13.50 16.70 13.90
N PRO A 60 -14.80 16.62 14.25
CA PRO A 60 -15.36 17.53 15.24
C PRO A 60 -14.90 17.12 16.66
N ASP A 61 -14.89 18.08 17.58
CA ASP A 61 -14.40 17.90 18.96
C ASP A 61 -15.22 16.89 19.78
N ASP A 62 -16.44 16.59 19.34
CA ASP A 62 -17.32 15.59 19.96
C ASP A 62 -17.05 14.15 19.47
N ASP A 63 -16.20 13.97 18.45
CA ASP A 63 -15.79 12.65 17.98
C ASP A 63 -15.12 11.86 19.12
N GLN A 64 -15.57 10.62 19.33
CA GLN A 64 -15.08 9.77 20.41
C GLN A 64 -13.56 9.48 20.34
N ARG A 65 -12.92 9.71 19.19
CA ARG A 65 -11.47 9.54 18.98
C ARG A 65 -10.66 10.71 19.52
N VAL A 66 -11.22 11.92 19.53
CA VAL A 66 -10.52 13.13 20.01
C VAL A 66 -10.88 13.44 21.46
N ARG A 67 -12.03 12.95 21.95
CA ARG A 67 -12.43 13.12 23.34
C ARG A 67 -11.52 12.37 24.31
N ARG A 68 -11.25 13.01 25.45
CA ARG A 68 -10.54 12.42 26.58
C ARG A 68 -11.25 11.17 27.11
N ARG A 69 -10.50 10.06 27.25
CA ARG A 69 -11.01 8.76 27.71
C ARG A 69 -10.56 8.37 29.11
N VAL A 70 -9.55 9.04 29.65
CA VAL A 70 -8.92 8.70 30.93
C VAL A 70 -9.38 9.64 32.04
N LYS A 71 -9.20 9.26 33.32
CA LYS A 71 -9.61 10.05 34.49
C LYS A 71 -8.40 10.53 35.29
N GLY A 72 -8.52 11.66 36.00
CA GLY A 72 -7.46 12.18 36.87
C GLY A 72 -6.16 12.45 36.11
N PHE A 73 -5.03 11.92 36.60
CA PHE A 73 -3.70 12.04 35.98
C PHE A 73 -3.26 10.75 35.26
N GLU A 74 -4.21 9.91 34.86
CA GLU A 74 -3.92 8.78 33.99
C GLU A 74 -3.31 9.27 32.66
N PRO A 75 -2.33 8.54 32.10
CA PRO A 75 -1.65 8.93 30.88
C PRO A 75 -2.58 8.84 29.66
N GLU A 76 -2.51 9.86 28.81
CA GLU A 76 -3.19 9.92 27.52
C GLU A 76 -2.20 10.36 26.43
N GLN A 77 -2.60 10.21 25.16
CA GLN A 77 -1.78 10.58 24.00
C GLN A 77 -0.37 9.96 24.05
N ILE A 78 -0.32 8.66 24.34
CA ILE A 78 0.94 7.92 24.45
C ILE A 78 1.56 7.78 23.06
N SER A 79 2.82 8.19 22.93
CA SER A 79 3.61 8.07 21.71
C SER A 79 4.90 7.30 21.96
N VAL A 80 5.31 6.53 20.95
CA VAL A 80 6.58 5.81 20.94
C VAL A 80 7.36 6.26 19.72
N SER A 81 8.60 6.69 19.95
CA SER A 81 9.49 7.18 18.90
C SER A 81 10.81 6.41 18.91
N LEU A 82 11.39 6.24 17.73
CA LEU A 82 12.72 5.63 17.59
C LEU A 82 13.79 6.49 18.28
N SER A 83 14.80 5.82 18.82
CA SER A 83 16.02 6.46 19.30
C SER A 83 17.06 6.56 18.18
N ALA A 84 18.28 6.99 18.52
CA ALA A 84 19.42 6.97 17.62
C ALA A 84 19.81 5.54 17.21
N ASP A 85 19.70 4.59 18.15
CA ASP A 85 20.01 3.18 17.96
C ASP A 85 18.77 2.30 18.19
N TYR A 86 18.79 1.08 17.65
CA TYR A 86 17.64 0.17 17.65
C TYR A 86 17.33 -0.47 19.01
N ASP A 87 18.26 -0.40 19.96
CA ASP A 87 18.15 -1.00 21.30
C ASP A 87 17.44 -0.09 22.31
N SER A 88 17.04 1.12 21.89
CA SER A 88 16.36 2.10 22.73
C SER A 88 15.21 2.79 22.00
N VAL A 89 14.24 3.28 22.77
CA VAL A 89 13.07 4.01 22.27
C VAL A 89 12.69 5.12 23.24
N TRP A 90 12.03 6.15 22.73
CA TRP A 90 11.40 7.19 23.53
C TRP A 90 9.93 6.86 23.76
N ILE A 91 9.48 6.94 25.00
CA ILE A 91 8.07 6.82 25.36
C ILE A 91 7.65 8.15 25.99
N SER A 92 6.64 8.79 25.43
CA SER A 92 6.08 10.04 25.93
C SER A 92 4.56 9.95 26.07
N TRP A 93 4.00 10.76 26.97
CA TRP A 93 2.57 10.86 27.20
C TRP A 93 2.23 12.21 27.84
N ILE A 94 0.94 12.54 27.86
CA ILE A 94 0.41 13.70 28.57
C ILE A 94 -0.41 13.20 29.76
N THR A 95 -0.39 13.94 30.87
CA THR A 95 -1.25 13.69 32.04
C THR A 95 -2.00 14.96 32.40
N GLY A 96 -3.22 14.83 32.92
CA GLY A 96 -4.06 15.96 33.29
C GLY A 96 -4.88 16.48 32.12
N PHE A 97 -5.62 17.57 32.35
CA PHE A 97 -6.42 18.26 31.35
C PHE A 97 -5.96 19.71 31.28
N GLU A 98 -5.93 20.29 30.08
CA GLU A 98 -5.69 21.72 29.88
C GLU A 98 -6.89 22.49 30.44
N ASN A 99 -6.80 22.87 31.72
CA ASN A 99 -7.78 23.75 32.32
C ASN A 99 -7.53 25.15 31.74
N TRP A 100 -8.25 25.53 30.69
CA TRP A 100 -8.24 26.88 30.10
C TRP A 100 -8.80 27.98 31.06
N ASP A 101 -8.82 27.73 32.36
CA ASP A 101 -8.99 28.80 33.34
C ASP A 101 -7.65 29.54 33.45
N PHE A 102 -7.53 30.64 32.69
CA PHE A 102 -6.57 31.71 32.95
C PHE A 102 -6.81 32.29 34.35
N SER A 103 -6.39 31.59 35.39
CA SER A 103 -6.19 32.19 36.71
C SER A 103 -4.82 32.86 36.70
N PHE A 104 -4.79 34.13 36.27
CA PHE A 104 -3.71 35.04 36.67
C PHE A 104 -3.74 35.15 38.20
N PHE A 105 -2.99 34.29 38.90
CA PHE A 105 -2.51 34.64 40.23
C PHE A 105 -1.24 35.47 40.05
N GLY A 106 -1.44 36.76 39.78
CA GLY A 106 -0.46 37.76 40.15
C GLY A 106 -0.47 37.86 41.68
N PHE A 107 0.61 37.42 42.31
CA PHE A 107 0.90 37.83 43.68
C PHE A 107 1.56 39.22 43.63
N GLY A 108 0.99 40.15 44.40
CA GLY A 108 1.60 41.44 44.71
C GLY A 108 2.72 41.32 45.73
#